data_AF-A0AAW7W3Z8-F1
#
_entry.id   AF-A0AAW7W3Z8-F1
#
_cell.length_a   1.000
_cell.length_b   1.000
_cell.length_c   1.000
_cell.angle_alpha   90.00
_cell.angle_beta   90.00
_cell.angle_gamma   90.00
#
_symmetry.space_group_name_H-M   'P 1'
#
loop_
_entity.id
_entity.type
_entity.pdbx_description
1 polymer ?
#
loop_
_entity_poly.entity_id
_entity_poly.type
_entity_poly.pdbx_seq_one_letter_code
_entity_poly.pdbx_strand_id
1 'polypeptide(L)'
;MSNNQKKIDSDNLSRVNGAFKDMSAELQNNASDLIDSSATEQIQNATDELKKLSKEMVDTISSLDDYLGAVGEAFRSVDASMAQSIGDNMYTKAPETRAERKERYIQGGKDSKERHNRRKMVEIAESQYNDFP
;
A
#
# COMPACT_ATOMS: atom_id res chain seq x y z
N MET A 1 -5.06 -1.18 -18.72
CA MET A 1 -4.50 -0.99 -17.38
C MET A 1 -5.65 -1.19 -16.41
N SER A 2 -5.58 -2.22 -15.56
CA SER A 2 -6.67 -2.53 -14.63
C SER A 2 -6.70 -1.46 -13.54
N ASN A 3 -7.82 -0.76 -13.37
CA ASN A 3 -8.00 0.20 -12.29
C ASN A 3 -7.89 -0.55 -10.96
N ASN A 4 -6.73 -0.47 -10.30
CA ASN A 4 -6.58 -0.71 -8.86
C ASN A 4 -7.25 0.44 -8.07
N GLN A 5 -8.50 0.75 -8.40
CA GLN A 5 -9.32 1.61 -7.56
C GLN A 5 -9.64 0.84 -6.29
N LYS A 6 -9.23 1.41 -5.16
CA LYS A 6 -9.54 0.94 -3.81
C LYS A 6 -10.99 0.44 -3.78
N LYS A 7 -11.18 -0.86 -3.52
CA LYS A 7 -12.50 -1.47 -3.27
C LYS A 7 -13.05 -1.15 -1.87
N ILE A 8 -12.30 -0.40 -1.08
CA ILE A 8 -12.73 0.08 0.22
C ILE A 8 -13.41 1.41 -0.03
N ASP A 9 -14.73 1.37 -0.02
CA ASP A 9 -15.54 2.57 -0.06
C ASP A 9 -15.39 3.27 1.30
N SER A 10 -14.48 4.25 1.36
CA SER A 10 -14.21 5.06 2.55
C SER A 10 -15.49 5.74 3.04
N ASP A 11 -16.42 6.08 2.14
CA ASP A 11 -17.72 6.66 2.51
C ASP A 11 -18.57 5.62 3.26
N ASN A 12 -18.50 4.34 2.90
CA ASN A 12 -19.22 3.29 3.63
C ASN A 12 -18.63 3.02 5.02
N LEU A 13 -17.30 2.99 5.15
CA LEU A 13 -16.66 2.87 6.48
C LEU A 13 -17.00 4.09 7.36
N SER A 14 -16.98 5.29 6.77
CA SER A 14 -17.34 6.53 7.46
C SER A 14 -18.82 6.54 7.89
N ARG A 15 -19.75 6.10 7.03
CA ARG A 15 -21.17 5.94 7.36
C ARG A 15 -21.40 4.94 8.49
N VAL A 16 -20.75 3.78 8.44
CA VAL A 16 -20.89 2.75 9.47
C VAL A 16 -20.30 3.24 10.80
N ASN A 17 -19.13 3.90 10.78
CA ASN A 17 -18.53 4.53 11.95
C ASN A 17 -19.45 5.60 12.56
N GLY A 18 -20.04 6.46 11.72
CA GLY A 18 -21.04 7.45 12.12
C GLY A 18 -22.25 6.80 12.80
N ALA A 19 -22.84 5.77 12.18
CA ALA A 19 -23.99 5.06 12.74
C ALA A 19 -23.70 4.45 14.13
N PHE A 20 -22.51 3.88 14.35
CA PHE A 20 -22.14 3.34 15.66
C PHE A 20 -21.85 4.44 16.70
N LYS A 21 -21.32 5.58 16.28
CA LYS A 21 -21.17 6.76 17.17
C LYS A 21 -22.52 7.33 17.57
N ASP A 22 -23.43 7.49 16.61
CA ASP A 22 -24.78 7.99 16.83
C ASP A 22 -25.54 7.02 17.74
N MET A 23 -25.47 5.72 17.49
CA MET A 23 -26.07 4.70 18.36
C MET A 23 -25.49 4.73 19.78
N SER A 24 -24.17 4.88 19.94
CA SER A 24 -23.55 5.00 21.27
C SER A 24 -24.02 6.25 22.01
N ALA A 25 -24.29 7.35 21.29
CA ALA A 25 -24.80 8.60 21.84
C ALA A 25 -26.30 8.55 22.15
N GLU A 26 -27.09 7.85 21.33
CA GLU A 26 -28.55 7.72 21.48
C GLU A 26 -28.98 6.70 22.52
N LEU A 27 -28.12 5.74 22.89
CA LEU A 27 -28.36 4.85 24.02
C LEU A 27 -28.42 5.69 25.32
N GLN A 28 -29.59 6.20 25.65
CA GLN A 28 -29.83 7.05 26.83
C GLN A 28 -29.99 6.18 28.08
N ASN A 29 -29.35 6.58 29.18
CA ASN A 29 -29.37 5.87 30.46
C ASN A 29 -30.62 6.26 31.26
N ASN A 30 -31.81 5.86 30.80
CA ASN A 30 -33.09 6.30 31.38
C ASN A 30 -33.94 5.13 31.92
N ALA A 31 -33.36 3.92 32.08
CA ALA A 31 -34.13 2.78 32.57
C ALA A 31 -34.74 3.06 33.96
N SER A 32 -34.06 3.86 34.78
CA SER A 32 -34.46 4.30 36.12
C SER A 32 -35.72 5.17 36.13
N ASP A 33 -35.97 5.93 35.07
CA ASP A 33 -37.14 6.82 34.98
C ASP A 33 -38.42 6.06 34.59
N LEU A 34 -38.30 4.81 34.13
CA LEU A 34 -39.42 4.04 33.57
C LEU A 34 -39.91 2.94 34.52
N ILE A 35 -39.05 2.33 35.36
CA ILE A 35 -39.42 1.19 36.22
C ILE A 35 -38.55 1.16 37.50
N ASP A 36 -39.17 1.02 38.68
CA ASP A 36 -38.47 0.75 39.97
C ASP A 36 -38.33 -0.78 40.15
N SER A 37 -37.35 -1.43 39.51
CA SER A 37 -37.14 -2.88 39.69
C SER A 37 -35.77 -3.39 39.24
N SER A 38 -35.43 -4.64 39.54
CA SER A 38 -34.24 -5.33 39.01
C SER A 38 -34.19 -5.40 37.47
N ALA A 39 -35.33 -5.23 36.78
CA ALA A 39 -35.36 -5.11 35.32
C ALA A 39 -34.63 -3.85 34.83
N THR A 40 -34.63 -2.79 35.64
CA THR A 40 -33.94 -1.53 35.35
C THR A 40 -32.42 -1.70 35.35
N GLU A 41 -31.88 -2.40 36.35
CA GLU A 41 -30.45 -2.74 36.38
C GLU A 41 -30.02 -3.59 35.19
N GLN A 42 -30.84 -4.58 34.79
CA GLN A 42 -30.53 -5.42 33.64
C GLN A 42 -30.56 -4.64 32.32
N ILE A 43 -31.55 -3.76 32.13
CA ILE A 43 -31.64 -2.88 30.95
C ILE A 43 -30.46 -1.90 30.91
N GLN A 44 -30.08 -1.34 32.06
CA GLN A 44 -28.94 -0.43 32.17
C GLN A 44 -27.64 -1.14 31.78
N ASN A 45 -27.39 -2.33 32.34
CA ASN A 45 -26.21 -3.13 32.02
C ASN A 45 -26.15 -3.52 30.54
N ALA A 46 -27.28 -3.96 29.96
CA ALA A 46 -27.34 -4.27 28.53
C ALA A 46 -27.07 -3.02 27.66
N THR A 47 -27.57 -1.86 28.08
CA THR A 47 -27.32 -0.57 27.40
C THR A 47 -25.84 -0.19 27.45
N ASP A 48 -25.19 -0.37 28.60
CA ASP A 48 -23.76 -0.10 28.76
C ASP A 48 -22.89 -1.08 27.97
N GLU A 49 -23.25 -2.37 27.91
CA GLU A 49 -22.59 -3.36 27.06
C GLU A 49 -22.73 -3.04 25.57
N LEU A 50 -23.92 -2.61 25.12
CA LEU A 50 -24.13 -2.17 23.73
C LEU A 50 -23.33 -0.91 23.39
N LYS A 51 -23.23 0.05 24.31
CA LYS A 51 -22.36 1.23 24.15
C LYS A 51 -20.90 0.83 24.01
N LYS A 52 -20.44 -0.10 24.85
CA LYS A 52 -19.06 -0.59 24.80
C LYS A 52 -18.78 -1.28 23.47
N LEU A 53 -19.65 -2.20 23.05
CA LEU A 53 -19.54 -2.89 21.76
C LEU A 53 -19.51 -1.91 20.58
N SER A 54 -20.36 -0.89 20.61
CA SER A 54 -20.40 0.14 19.57
C SER A 54 -19.08 0.92 19.47
N LYS A 55 -18.47 1.27 20.61
CA LYS A 55 -17.15 1.91 20.64
C LYS A 55 -16.04 1.00 20.11
N GLU A 56 -16.03 -0.27 20.52
CA GLU A 56 -15.05 -1.24 20.02
C GLU A 56 -15.16 -1.47 18.50
N MET A 57 -16.37 -1.43 17.95
CA MET A 57 -16.60 -1.48 16.50
C MET A 57 -16.06 -0.24 15.79
N VAL A 58 -16.25 0.96 16.36
CA VAL A 58 -15.65 2.22 15.84
C VAL A 58 -14.12 2.12 15.78
N ASP A 59 -13.50 1.64 16.84
CA ASP A 59 -12.03 1.51 16.93
C ASP A 59 -11.51 0.46 15.93
N THR A 60 -12.23 -0.65 15.78
CA THR A 60 -11.89 -1.72 14.83
C THR A 60 -11.97 -1.24 13.37
N ILE A 61 -13.04 -0.52 13.03
CA ILE A 61 -13.23 0.06 11.69
C ILE A 61 -12.13 1.07 11.37
N SER A 62 -11.77 1.91 12.34
CA SER A 62 -10.71 2.92 12.17
C SER A 62 -9.35 2.25 11.95
N SER A 63 -9.04 1.21 12.73
CA SER A 63 -7.80 0.44 12.59
C SER A 63 -7.70 -0.28 11.24
N LEU A 64 -8.84 -0.78 10.73
CA LEU A 64 -8.91 -1.40 9.41
C LEU A 64 -8.67 -0.38 8.29
N ASP A 65 -9.21 0.83 8.40
CA ASP A 65 -8.98 1.92 7.44
C ASP A 65 -7.49 2.30 7.39
N ASP A 66 -6.86 2.50 8.55
CA ASP A 66 -5.43 2.79 8.66
C ASP A 66 -4.56 1.71 8.02
N TYR A 67 -4.84 0.44 8.34
CA TYR A 67 -4.13 -0.71 7.78
C TYR A 67 -4.21 -0.73 6.25
N LEU A 68 -5.40 -0.55 5.70
CA LEU A 68 -5.61 -0.60 4.26
C LEU A 68 -5.06 0.65 3.56
N GLY A 69 -5.01 1.79 4.26
CA GLY A 69 -4.26 2.98 3.86
C GLY A 69 -2.78 2.67 3.66
N ALA A 70 -2.14 2.11 4.69
CA ALA A 70 -0.73 1.73 4.66
C ALA A 70 -0.41 0.70 3.57
N VAL A 71 -1.27 -0.31 3.37
CA VAL A 71 -1.13 -1.28 2.28
C VAL A 71 -1.19 -0.59 0.91
N GLY A 72 -2.11 0.36 0.73
CA GLY A 72 -2.22 1.13 -0.51
C GLY A 72 -0.98 1.97 -0.80
N GLU A 73 -0.38 2.58 0.22
CA GLU A 73 0.87 3.34 0.09
C GLU A 73 2.05 2.44 -0.26
N ALA A 74 2.16 1.27 0.39
CA ALA A 74 3.20 0.29 0.09
C ALA A 74 3.13 -0.16 -1.38
N PHE A 75 1.93 -0.48 -1.89
CA PHE A 75 1.76 -0.83 -3.31
C PHE A 75 2.16 0.31 -4.24
N ARG A 76 1.79 1.56 -3.93
CA ARG A 76 2.21 2.73 -4.73
C ARG A 76 3.72 2.93 -4.72
N SER A 77 4.37 2.76 -3.57
CA SER A 77 5.82 2.86 -3.45
C SER A 77 6.53 1.79 -4.27
N VAL A 78 6.04 0.56 -4.25
CA VAL A 78 6.58 -0.54 -5.05
C VAL A 78 6.37 -0.28 -6.54
N ASP A 79 5.19 0.18 -6.95
CA ASP A 79 4.89 0.53 -8.35
C ASP A 79 5.79 1.66 -8.87
N ALA A 80 5.98 2.73 -8.08
CA ALA A 80 6.89 3.82 -8.42
C ALA A 80 8.35 3.34 -8.55
N SER A 81 8.80 2.49 -7.62
CA SER A 81 10.14 1.88 -7.67
C SER A 81 10.32 0.99 -8.90
N MET A 82 9.31 0.20 -9.26
CA MET A 82 9.32 -0.60 -10.50
C MET A 82 9.33 0.29 -11.74
N ALA A 83 8.51 1.33 -11.81
CA ALA A 83 8.48 2.27 -12.91
C ALA A 83 9.82 2.97 -13.10
N GLN A 84 10.46 3.40 -12.00
CA GLN A 84 11.81 3.96 -12.02
C GLN A 84 12.84 2.92 -12.49
N SER A 85 12.81 1.69 -11.96
CA SER A 85 13.74 0.64 -12.37
C SER A 85 13.60 0.24 -13.84
N ILE A 86 12.37 0.28 -14.38
CA ILE A 86 12.11 0.07 -15.81
C ILE A 86 12.61 1.28 -16.61
N GLY A 87 12.31 2.51 -16.19
CA GLY A 87 12.76 3.73 -16.85
C GLY A 87 14.29 3.84 -16.91
N ASP A 88 14.97 3.45 -15.83
CA ASP A 88 16.43 3.47 -15.73
C ASP A 88 17.10 2.34 -16.55
N ASN A 89 16.39 1.25 -16.88
CA ASN A 89 16.92 0.09 -17.61
C ASN A 89 16.40 -0.07 -19.05
N MET A 90 15.36 0.66 -19.46
CA MET A 90 14.84 0.61 -20.83
C MET A 90 15.52 1.64 -21.72
N TYR A 91 16.41 1.16 -22.59
CA TYR A 91 16.65 1.85 -23.85
C TYR A 91 15.37 1.76 -24.70
N THR A 92 14.55 2.80 -24.67
CA THR A 92 13.30 2.93 -25.43
C THR A 92 13.50 2.99 -26.94
N LYS A 93 14.74 3.10 -27.41
CA LYS A 93 15.13 3.11 -28.83
C LYS A 93 16.25 2.08 -29.06
N ALA A 94 16.24 1.41 -30.21
CA ALA A 94 17.35 0.55 -30.63
C ALA A 94 18.66 1.37 -30.64
N PRO A 95 19.80 0.78 -30.21
CA PRO A 95 21.05 1.50 -30.13
C PRO A 95 21.59 1.75 -31.53
N GLU A 96 21.77 3.02 -31.91
CA GLU A 96 22.16 3.42 -33.26
C GLU A 96 23.69 3.39 -33.38
N THR A 97 24.41 3.72 -32.31
CA THR A 97 25.87 3.77 -32.29
C THR A 97 26.51 2.55 -31.64
N ARG A 98 27.78 2.32 -31.96
CA ARG A 98 28.60 1.28 -31.32
C ARG A 98 28.76 1.54 -29.81
N ALA A 99 28.85 2.81 -29.40
CA ALA A 99 28.93 3.20 -27.99
C ALA A 99 27.65 2.84 -27.23
N GLU A 100 26.48 3.15 -27.78
CA GLU A 100 25.19 2.79 -27.18
C GLU A 100 24.98 1.27 -27.09
N ARG A 101 25.46 0.50 -28.08
CA ARG A 101 25.43 -0.97 -28.04
C ARG A 101 26.26 -1.53 -26.89
N LYS A 102 27.44 -0.96 -26.65
CA LYS A 102 28.33 -1.35 -25.52
C LYS A 102 27.68 -1.03 -24.18
N GLU A 103 27.19 0.19 -24.02
CA GLU A 103 26.56 0.61 -22.77
C GLU A 103 25.32 -0.23 -22.46
N ARG A 104 24.49 -0.54 -23.46
CA ARG A 104 23.37 -1.49 -23.31
C ARG A 104 23.83 -2.88 -22.86
N TYR A 105 24.88 -3.43 -23.49
CA TYR A 105 25.39 -4.75 -23.12
C TYR A 105 25.88 -4.79 -21.66
N ILE A 106 26.54 -3.71 -21.21
CA ILE A 106 27.03 -3.55 -19.83
C ILE A 106 25.85 -3.41 -18.86
N GLN A 107 24.89 -2.54 -19.15
CA GLN A 107 23.74 -2.28 -18.28
C GLN A 107 22.79 -3.47 -18.15
N GLY A 108 22.77 -4.38 -19.14
CA GLY A 108 22.01 -5.63 -19.07
C GLY A 108 22.49 -6.66 -18.04
N GLY A 109 23.49 -6.35 -17.21
CA GLY A 109 23.88 -7.17 -16.06
C GLY A 109 22.90 -7.02 -14.89
N LYS A 110 22.51 -8.14 -14.28
CA LYS A 110 21.50 -8.18 -13.20
C LYS A 110 21.98 -7.55 -11.89
N ASP A 111 23.28 -7.61 -11.65
CA ASP A 111 23.92 -7.08 -10.43
C ASP A 111 25.23 -6.33 -10.74
N SER A 112 25.82 -5.71 -9.71
CA SER A 112 27.06 -4.92 -9.86
C SER A 112 28.27 -5.75 -10.31
N LYS A 113 28.35 -7.02 -9.90
CA LYS A 113 29.45 -7.92 -10.27
C LYS A 113 29.35 -8.34 -11.73
N GLU A 114 28.15 -8.65 -12.20
CA GLU A 114 27.88 -8.99 -13.59
C GLU A 114 28.14 -7.79 -14.51
N ARG A 115 27.70 -6.59 -14.12
CA ARG A 115 28.00 -5.35 -14.85
C ARG A 115 29.51 -5.07 -14.93
N HIS A 116 30.24 -5.30 -13.84
CA HIS A 116 31.71 -5.17 -13.82
C HIS A 116 32.39 -6.17 -14.78
N ASN A 117 31.98 -7.44 -14.76
CA ASN A 117 32.53 -8.45 -15.66
C ASN A 117 32.25 -8.12 -17.13
N ARG A 118 31.05 -7.64 -17.44
CA ARG A 118 30.67 -7.20 -18.80
C ARG A 118 31.49 -6.01 -19.27
N ARG A 119 31.78 -5.03 -18.40
CA ARG A 119 32.71 -3.92 -18.71
C ARG A 119 34.09 -4.44 -19.10
N LYS A 120 34.65 -5.37 -18.33
CA LYS A 120 35.95 -5.97 -18.66
C LYS A 120 35.94 -6.70 -20.01
N MET A 121 34.87 -7.43 -20.33
CA MET A 121 34.75 -8.10 -21.62
C MET A 121 34.72 -7.11 -22.79
N VAL A 122 34.05 -5.96 -22.62
CA VAL A 122 34.05 -4.88 -23.61
C VAL A 122 35.46 -4.29 -23.78
N GLU A 123 36.16 -4.01 -22.67
CA GLU A 123 37.53 -3.50 -22.69
C GLU A 123 38.49 -4.46 -23.41
N ILE A 124 38.40 -5.77 -23.13
CA ILE A 124 39.21 -6.81 -23.78
C ILE A 124 38.88 -6.92 -25.27
N ALA A 125 37.60 -6.89 -25.62
CA ALA A 125 37.19 -6.95 -27.02
C ALA A 125 37.69 -5.72 -27.79
N GLU A 126 37.73 -4.54 -27.16
CA GLU A 126 38.24 -3.31 -27.79
C GLU A 126 39.75 -3.31 -27.96
N SER A 127 40.51 -3.83 -26.99
CA SER A 127 41.96 -3.89 -27.09
C SER A 127 42.44 -4.81 -28.21
N GLN A 128 41.70 -5.89 -28.52
CA GLN A 128 42.04 -6.83 -29.59
C GLN A 128 41.94 -6.23 -31.02
N TYR A 129 41.19 -5.14 -31.21
CA TYR A 129 41.08 -4.46 -32.51
C TYR A 129 41.99 -3.24 -32.66
N ASN A 130 42.77 -2.88 -31.63
CA ASN A 130 43.76 -1.80 -31.73
C ASN A 130 45.07 -2.24 -32.42
N ASP A 131 45.27 -3.55 -32.59
CA ASP A 131 46.48 -4.14 -33.18
C ASP A 131 46.38 -4.40 -34.70
N PHE A 132 45.25 -4.06 -35.34
CA PHE A 132 45.09 -4.18 -36.79
C PHE A 132 44.98 -2.78 -37.44
N PRO A 133 45.87 -2.44 -38.40
CA PRO A 133 45.88 -1.15 -39.10
C PRO A 133 44.67 -0.93 -40.01
#